data_AF-A0A1I7LVY9-F1
#
_entry.id   AF-A0A1I7LVY9-F1
#
_cell.length_a   1.000
_cell.length_b   1.000
_cell.length_c   1.000
_cell.angle_alpha   90.00
_cell.angle_beta   90.00
_cell.angle_gamma   90.00
#
_symmetry.space_group_name_H-M   'P 1'
#
loop_
_entity.id
_entity.type
_entity.pdbx_description
1 polymer ?
#
loop_
_entity_poly.entity_id
_entity_poly.type
_entity_poly.pdbx_seq_one_letter_code
_entity_poly.pdbx_strand_id
1 'polypeptide(L)'
;MSHDLTAPVHWQGRQWAVTGYGIEALDGMYHVPFSEIPEAEAGPPDWLENLWHRYGTDRDDLAAALRVARSIRFAAKPAASRSAA
;
A
#
# COMPACT_ATOMS: atom_id res chain seq x y z
N MET A 1 -15.02 -8.93 14.21
CA MET A 1 -14.79 -9.68 12.97
C MET A 1 -13.38 -9.33 12.53
N SER A 2 -12.43 -10.25 12.64
CA SER A 2 -11.10 -10.08 12.04
C SER A 2 -11.22 -10.49 10.59
N HIS A 3 -10.92 -9.57 9.67
CA HIS A 3 -10.85 -9.90 8.25
C HIS A 3 -9.50 -10.56 7.98
N ASP A 4 -9.51 -11.66 7.22
CA ASP A 4 -8.28 -12.35 6.86
C ASP A 4 -7.51 -11.49 5.86
N LEU A 5 -6.28 -11.11 6.24
CA LEU A 5 -5.36 -10.37 5.40
C LEU A 5 -4.75 -11.30 4.35
N THR A 6 -4.48 -10.76 3.16
CA THR A 6 -3.77 -11.52 2.13
C THR A 6 -2.35 -11.87 2.62
N ALA A 7 -1.93 -13.13 2.48
CA ALA A 7 -0.57 -13.53 2.80
C ALA A 7 0.38 -13.30 1.59
N PRO A 8 1.67 -13.00 1.82
CA PRO A 8 2.29 -12.69 3.11
C PRO A 8 1.91 -11.30 3.63
N VAL A 9 1.87 -11.12 4.95
CA VAL A 9 1.77 -9.79 5.57
C VAL A 9 3.18 -9.23 5.75
N HIS A 10 3.48 -8.13 5.07
CA HIS A 10 4.78 -7.47 5.10
C HIS A 10 4.88 -6.42 6.21
N TRP A 11 3.75 -5.81 6.56
CA TRP A 11 3.65 -4.83 7.64
C TRP A 11 2.20 -4.72 8.12
N GLN A 12 2.00 -4.41 9.40
CA GLN A 12 0.70 -4.20 9.97
C GLN A 12 0.76 -3.04 10.98
N GLY A 13 -0.13 -2.07 10.78
CA GLY A 13 -0.34 -0.91 11.64
C GLY A 13 -1.59 -1.03 12.50
N ARG A 14 -2.19 0.12 12.84
CA ARG A 14 -3.40 0.21 13.68
C ARG A 14 -4.70 -0.02 12.90
N GLN A 15 -4.77 0.46 11.67
CA GLN A 15 -5.93 0.37 10.78
C GLN A 15 -5.59 -0.25 9.43
N TRP A 16 -4.32 -0.25 9.03
CA TRP A 16 -3.87 -0.69 7.71
C TRP A 16 -2.79 -1.77 7.82
N ALA A 17 -2.70 -2.61 6.79
CA ALA A 17 -1.64 -3.56 6.58
C ALA A 17 -1.11 -3.46 5.16
N VAL A 18 0.15 -3.87 4.97
CA VAL A 18 0.74 -4.13 3.66
C VAL A 18 0.90 -5.63 3.51
N THR A 19 0.34 -6.17 2.45
CA THR A 19 0.17 -7.60 2.21
C THR A 19 0.67 -8.01 0.83
N GLY A 20 0.57 -9.29 0.50
CA GLY A 20 0.88 -9.81 -0.83
C GLY A 20 0.01 -9.19 -1.94
N TYR A 21 -1.15 -8.63 -1.60
CA TYR A 21 -2.03 -7.92 -2.52
C TYR A 21 -1.61 -6.45 -2.73
N GLY A 22 -1.29 -5.75 -1.62
CA GLY A 22 -1.03 -4.31 -1.62
C GLY A 22 -1.28 -3.72 -0.24
N ILE A 23 -2.10 -2.67 -0.14
CA ILE A 23 -2.53 -2.09 1.13
C ILE A 23 -3.94 -2.56 1.44
N GLU A 24 -4.19 -3.09 2.64
CA GLU A 24 -5.50 -3.57 3.07
C GLU A 24 -5.87 -2.95 4.42
N ALA A 25 -7.11 -2.49 4.57
CA ALA A 25 -7.64 -2.06 5.86
C ALA A 25 -7.95 -3.27 6.75
N LEU A 26 -7.63 -3.19 8.04
CA LEU A 26 -7.83 -4.29 9.00
C LEU A 26 -9.32 -4.59 9.28
N ASP A 27 -10.19 -3.63 9.00
CA ASP A 27 -11.64 -3.79 9.03
C ASP A 27 -12.22 -4.40 7.74
N GLY A 28 -11.36 -4.75 6.77
CA GLY A 28 -11.74 -5.33 5.48
C GLY A 28 -12.50 -4.39 4.54
N MET A 29 -12.69 -3.12 4.90
CA MET A 29 -13.54 -2.19 4.15
C MET A 29 -12.84 -1.54 2.97
N TYR A 30 -11.52 -1.69 2.85
CA TYR A 30 -10.75 -1.08 1.77
C TYR A 30 -9.50 -1.87 1.42
N HIS A 31 -9.19 -1.91 0.13
CA HIS A 31 -8.00 -2.55 -0.42
C HIS A 31 -7.48 -1.76 -1.61
N VAL A 32 -6.16 -1.65 -1.71
CA VAL A 32 -5.45 -0.97 -2.82
C VAL A 32 -4.39 -1.93 -3.35
N PRO A 33 -4.48 -2.38 -4.61
CA PRO A 33 -3.48 -3.27 -5.18
C PRO A 33 -2.17 -2.52 -5.44
N PHE A 34 -1.02 -3.22 -5.41
CA PHE A 34 0.28 -2.60 -5.73
C PHE A 34 0.33 -1.86 -7.08
N SER A 35 -0.48 -2.27 -8.06
CA SER A 35 -0.58 -1.61 -9.37
C SER A 35 -1.12 -0.17 -9.29
N GLU A 36 -1.89 0.15 -8.26
CA GLU A 36 -2.50 1.47 -8.03
C GLU A 36 -1.72 2.34 -7.05
N ILE A 37 -0.61 1.82 -6.51
CA ILE A 37 0.27 2.57 -5.60
C ILE A 37 1.28 3.36 -6.44
N PRO A 38 1.17 4.70 -6.49
CA PRO A 38 2.08 5.51 -7.27
C PRO A 38 3.48 5.51 -6.68
N GLU A 39 4.45 5.85 -7.53
CA GLU A 39 5.81 6.17 -7.11
C GLU A 39 5.81 7.36 -6.13
N ALA A 40 6.91 7.60 -5.42
CA ALA A 40 6.94 8.67 -4.40
C ALA A 40 6.86 10.07 -5.04
N GLU A 41 7.31 10.18 -6.28
CA GLU A 41 7.42 11.38 -7.11
C GLU A 41 6.14 11.67 -7.90
N ALA A 42 5.27 10.68 -8.06
CA ALA A 42 3.94 10.89 -8.58
C ALA A 42 3.07 11.50 -7.47
N GLY A 43 2.32 12.55 -7.80
CA GLY A 43 1.40 13.21 -6.88
C GLY A 43 0.41 12.25 -6.20
N PRO A 44 -0.29 12.70 -5.15
CA PRO A 44 -1.25 11.86 -4.45
C PRO A 44 -2.34 11.38 -5.43
N PRO A 45 -2.67 10.09 -5.43
CA PRO A 45 -3.75 9.57 -6.26
C PRO A 45 -5.12 9.92 -5.65
N ASP A 46 -6.15 10.05 -6.48
CA ASP A 46 -7.51 10.42 -6.04
C ASP A 46 -8.03 9.53 -4.89
N TRP A 47 -7.69 8.24 -4.91
CA TRP A 47 -8.09 7.31 -3.86
C TRP A 47 -7.51 7.68 -2.48
N LEU A 48 -6.28 8.21 -2.45
CA LEU A 48 -5.61 8.61 -1.21
C LEU A 48 -6.28 9.87 -0.63
N GLU A 49 -6.60 10.83 -1.49
CA GLU A 49 -7.34 12.03 -1.07
C GLU A 49 -8.72 11.65 -0.53
N ASN A 50 -9.46 10.79 -1.24
CA ASN A 50 -10.76 10.31 -0.79
C ASN A 50 -10.70 9.60 0.57
N LEU A 51 -9.67 8.77 0.81
CA LEU A 51 -9.48 8.12 2.11
C LEU A 51 -9.14 9.12 3.22
N TRP A 52 -8.33 10.15 2.94
CA TRP A 52 -8.03 11.19 3.92
C TRP A 52 -9.25 12.02 4.31
N HIS A 53 -10.22 12.15 3.41
CA HIS A 53 -11.49 12.83 3.67
C HIS A 53 -12.53 11.94 4.37
N ARG A 54 -12.36 10.62 4.35
CA ARG A 54 -13.25 9.69 5.06
C ARG A 54 -13.08 9.82 6.57
N TYR A 55 -14.21 9.94 7.29
CA TYR A 55 -14.22 9.95 8.74
C TYR A 55 -13.68 8.63 9.30
N GLY A 56 -12.78 8.72 10.28
CA GLY A 56 -12.20 7.57 10.97
C GLY A 56 -10.90 7.03 10.39
N THR A 57 -10.45 7.52 9.23
CA THR A 57 -9.14 7.13 8.65
C THR A 57 -7.99 7.67 9.51
N ASP A 58 -7.16 6.77 10.03
CA ASP A 58 -5.86 7.11 10.61
C ASP A 58 -4.88 7.45 9.46
N ARG A 59 -4.70 8.76 9.22
CA ARG A 59 -3.88 9.27 8.12
C ARG A 59 -2.41 8.91 8.27
N ASP A 60 -1.90 8.88 9.50
CA ASP A 60 -0.50 8.57 9.77
C ASP A 60 -0.23 7.08 9.54
N ASP A 61 -1.17 6.23 9.95
CA ASP A 61 -1.10 4.79 9.71
C ASP A 61 -1.20 4.46 8.20
N LEU A 62 -2.09 5.12 7.47
CA LEU A 62 -2.18 4.99 6.01
C LEU A 62 -0.90 5.49 5.31
N ALA A 63 -0.31 6.59 5.76
CA ALA A 63 0.94 7.10 5.21
C ALA A 63 2.12 6.15 5.49
N ALA A 64 2.14 5.50 6.65
CA ALA A 64 3.12 4.46 6.98
C ALA A 64 2.96 3.24 6.06
N ALA A 65 1.71 2.77 5.85
CA ALA A 65 1.41 1.68 4.91
C ALA A 65 1.90 2.02 3.49
N LEU A 66 1.63 3.25 3.02
CA LEU A 66 2.05 3.71 1.70
C LEU A 66 3.58 3.72 1.54
N ARG A 67 4.32 4.15 2.56
CA ARG A 67 5.78 4.14 2.55
C ARG A 67 6.35 2.72 2.46
N VAL A 68 5.78 1.78 3.23
CA VAL A 68 6.20 0.38 3.19
C VAL A 68 5.88 -0.25 1.83
N ALA A 69 4.66 -0.06 1.32
CA ALA A 69 4.22 -0.63 0.06
C ALA A 69 5.08 -0.14 -1.13
N ARG A 70 5.43 1.16 -1.15
CA ARG A 70 6.39 1.71 -2.13
C ARG A 70 7.74 1.01 -2.04
N SER A 71 8.28 0.85 -0.83
CA SER A 71 9.57 0.21 -0.61
C SER A 71 9.59 -1.24 -1.13
N ILE A 72 8.51 -1.99 -0.93
CA ILE A 72 8.37 -3.36 -1.44
C ILE A 72 8.28 -3.38 -2.97
N ARG A 73 7.47 -2.50 -3.57
CA ARG A 73 7.32 -2.41 -5.03
C ARG A 73 8.66 -2.09 -5.72
N PHE A 74 9.46 -1.21 -5.12
CA PHE A 74 10.78 -0.86 -5.66
C PHE A 74 11.86 -1.91 -5.37
N ALA A 75 11.80 -2.62 -4.25
CA ALA A 75 12.67 -3.78 -4.00
C ALA A 75 12.34 -4.96 -4.93
N ALA A 76 11.07 -5.11 -5.33
CA ALA A 76 10.60 -6.15 -6.25
C ALA A 76 10.86 -5.83 -7.73
N LYS A 77 11.16 -4.56 -8.08
CA LYS A 77 11.61 -4.17 -9.42
C LYS A 77 13.10 -4.52 -9.51
N PRO A 78 13.51 -5.62 -10.17
CA PRO A 78 14.93 -5.84 -10.38
C PRO A 78 15.44 -4.65 -11.20
N ALA A 79 16.67 -4.21 -10.94
CA ALA A 79 17.39 -3.38 -11.90
C ALA A 79 17.19 -4.03 -13.26
N ALA A 80 16.47 -3.36 -14.17
CA ALA A 80 16.22 -3.90 -15.50
C ALA A 80 17.59 -4.28 -16.05
N SER A 81 17.82 -5.59 -16.16
CA SER A 81 19.06 -6.11 -16.72
C SER A 81 19.24 -5.42 -18.05
N ARG A 82 20.29 -4.62 -18.15
CA ARG A 82 20.79 -4.10 -19.41
C ARG A 82 21.24 -5.33 -20.20
N SER A 83 20.31 -5.94 -20.93
CA SER A 83 20.64 -6.92 -21.96
C SER A 83 21.34 -6.15 -23.07
N ALA A 84 22.66 -6.23 -23.05
CA ALA A 84 23.49 -5.89 -24.18
C ALA A 84 23.17 -6.86 -25.34
N ALA A 85 22.92 -6.29 -26.51
CA ALA A 85 23.11 -6.92 -27.82
C ALA A 85 23.52 -5.82 -28.80
#